data_AF-A0A0P1H177-F1
#
_entry.id   AF-A0A0P1H177-F1
#
_cell.length_a   1.000
_cell.length_b   1.000
_cell.length_c   1.000
_cell.angle_alpha   90.00
_cell.angle_beta   90.00
_cell.angle_gamma   90.00
#
_symmetry.space_group_name_H-M   'P 1'
#
loop_
_entity.id
_entity.type
_entity.pdbx_description
1 polymer ?
#
loop_
_entity_poly.entity_id
_entity_poly.type
_entity_poly.pdbx_seq_one_letter_code
_entity_poly.pdbx_strand_id
1 'polypeptide(L)'
;MPALDNKIAKLEEGKLFLTDKMSQNTKPKGTLGEIIELIRELFSSTWSIYENGSPTVKKTILKTAFKAPLAYDRENGYRAAQVSLIFDFYRILHQM
;
A
#
# COMPACT_ATOMS: atom_id res chain seq x y z
N MET A 1 -31.13 -19.68 -24.56
CA MET A 1 -30.84 -19.50 -23.12
C MET A 1 -29.52 -20.10 -22.59
N PRO A 2 -28.62 -20.79 -23.34
CA PRO A 2 -27.44 -21.45 -22.73
C PRO A 2 -26.27 -20.49 -22.38
N ALA A 3 -26.21 -19.30 -22.99
CA ALA A 3 -25.11 -18.36 -22.76
C ALA A 3 -25.18 -17.66 -21.40
N LEU A 4 -26.38 -17.43 -20.87
CA LEU A 4 -26.58 -16.83 -19.55
C LEU A 4 -26.32 -17.84 -18.43
N ASP A 5 -26.80 -19.08 -18.60
CA ASP A 5 -26.58 -20.17 -17.65
C ASP A 5 -25.08 -20.45 -17.47
N ASN A 6 -24.31 -20.46 -18.57
CA ASN A 6 -22.86 -20.61 -18.53
C ASN A 6 -22.15 -19.44 -17.81
N LYS A 7 -22.69 -18.22 -17.90
CA LYS A 7 -22.13 -17.05 -17.22
C LYS A 7 -22.42 -17.11 -15.71
N ILE A 8 -23.62 -17.55 -15.34
CA ILE A 8 -24.03 -17.75 -13.94
C ILE A 8 -23.14 -18.83 -13.31
N ALA A 9 -22.97 -19.98 -13.97
CA ALA A 9 -22.12 -21.07 -13.47
C ALA A 9 -20.67 -20.62 -13.18
N LYS A 10 -20.06 -19.84 -14.10
CA LYS A 10 -18.71 -19.28 -13.90
C LYS A 10 -18.64 -18.29 -12.72
N LEU A 11 -19.68 -17.49 -12.53
CA LEU A 11 -19.74 -16.56 -11.41
C LEU A 11 -19.94 -17.28 -10.08
N GLU A 12 -20.71 -18.36 -10.04
CA GLU A 12 -20.90 -19.19 -8.85
C GLU A 12 -19.63 -19.93 -8.45
N GLU A 13 -18.90 -20.50 -9.43
CA GLU A 13 -17.59 -21.10 -9.21
C GLU A 13 -16.58 -20.08 -8.69
N GLY A 14 -16.53 -18.89 -9.31
CA GLY A 14 -15.70 -17.78 -8.84
C GLY A 14 -16.06 -17.32 -7.43
N LYS A 15 -17.36 -17.26 -7.09
CA LYS A 15 -17.82 -16.89 -5.76
C LYS A 15 -17.38 -17.92 -4.72
N LEU A 16 -17.50 -19.21 -5.03
CA LEU A 16 -17.09 -20.30 -4.14
C LEU A 16 -15.58 -20.25 -3.88
N PHE A 17 -14.78 -20.13 -4.94
CA PHE A 17 -13.33 -20.01 -4.85
C PHE A 17 -12.87 -18.80 -4.02
N LEU A 18 -13.50 -17.63 -4.21
CA LEU A 18 -13.19 -16.44 -3.43
C LEU A 18 -13.61 -16.59 -1.97
N THR A 19 -14.75 -17.24 -1.70
CA THR A 19 -15.22 -17.53 -0.34
C THR A 19 -14.27 -18.48 0.38
N ASP A 20 -13.78 -19.51 -0.30
CA ASP A 20 -12.78 -20.44 0.25
C ASP A 20 -11.43 -19.74 0.47
N LYS A 21 -11.02 -18.84 -0.43
CA LYS A 21 -9.82 -18.01 -0.19
C LYS A 21 -9.98 -17.07 0.99
N MET A 22 -11.16 -16.49 1.19
CA MET A 22 -11.44 -15.63 2.33
C MET A 22 -11.50 -16.41 3.65
N SER A 23 -11.98 -17.65 3.64
CA SER A 23 -12.00 -18.52 4.81
C SER A 23 -10.61 -19.09 5.15
N GLN A 24 -9.79 -19.35 4.14
CA GLN A 24 -8.39 -19.79 4.31
C GLN A 24 -7.42 -18.64 4.61
N ASN A 25 -7.73 -17.41 4.22
CA ASN A 25 -6.97 -16.25 4.67
C ASN A 25 -7.19 -16.07 6.17
N THR A 26 -6.17 -16.43 6.93
CA THR A 26 -6.08 -16.22 8.37
C THR A 26 -6.46 -14.78 8.70
N LYS A 27 -7.28 -14.59 9.75
CA LYS A 27 -7.55 -13.27 10.34
C LYS A 27 -6.26 -12.45 10.34
N PRO A 28 -6.25 -11.22 9.83
CA PRO A 28 -5.06 -10.38 9.93
C PRO A 28 -4.60 -10.38 11.40
N LYS A 29 -3.29 -10.52 11.61
CA LYS A 29 -2.68 -10.65 12.96
C LYS A 29 -3.10 -9.53 13.92
N GLY A 30 -3.55 -8.40 13.39
CA GLY A 30 -4.18 -7.32 14.13
C GLY A 30 -5.42 -6.78 13.41
N THR A 31 -6.25 -6.10 14.17
CA THR A 31 -7.36 -5.26 13.70
C THR A 31 -6.85 -4.11 12.83
N LEU A 32 -7.74 -3.52 12.03
CA LEU A 32 -7.40 -2.32 11.25
C LEU A 32 -6.90 -1.18 12.13
N GLY A 33 -7.46 -1.02 13.34
CA GLY A 33 -7.02 -0.01 14.30
C GLY A 33 -5.56 -0.20 14.72
N GLU A 34 -5.16 -1.43 15.05
CA GLU A 34 -3.77 -1.74 15.42
C GLU A 34 -2.80 -1.47 14.26
N ILE A 35 -3.20 -1.77 13.02
CA ILE A 35 -2.40 -1.46 11.83
C ILE A 35 -2.25 0.05 11.65
N ILE A 36 -3.31 0.83 11.86
CA ILE A 36 -3.27 2.29 11.76
C ILE A 36 -2.36 2.90 12.83
N GLU A 37 -2.43 2.40 14.07
CA GLU A 37 -1.55 2.86 15.16
C GLU A 37 -0.07 2.58 14.84
N LEU A 38 0.26 1.38 14.36
CA LEU A 38 1.62 1.02 13.95
C LEU A 38 2.12 1.90 12.80
N ILE A 39 1.27 2.18 11.81
CA ILE A 39 1.60 3.07 10.70
C ILE A 39 1.83 4.49 11.21
N ARG A 40 0.99 5.00 12.14
CA ARG A 40 1.16 6.33 12.74
C ARG A 40 2.48 6.45 13.48
N GLU A 41 2.79 5.48 14.34
CA GLU A 41 4.05 5.45 15.10
C GLU A 41 5.27 5.37 14.17
N LEU A 42 5.20 4.55 13.13
CA LEU A 42 6.23 4.47 12.11
C LEU A 42 6.46 5.84 11.44
N PHE A 43 5.40 6.56 11.06
CA PHE A 43 5.55 7.89 10.45
C PHE A 43 6.15 8.92 11.40
N SER A 44 5.68 8.99 12.63
CA SER A 44 6.20 9.94 13.62
C SER A 44 7.68 9.68 13.94
N SER A 45 8.04 8.42 14.14
CA SER A 45 9.43 8.04 14.45
C SER A 45 10.36 8.22 13.25
N THR A 46 9.94 7.82 12.05
CA THR A 46 10.80 7.91 10.85
C THR A 46 11.12 9.35 10.45
N TRP A 47 10.22 10.31 10.65
CA TRP A 47 10.53 11.72 10.41
C TRP A 47 11.63 12.25 11.35
N SER A 48 11.49 12.00 12.65
CA SER A 48 12.50 12.38 13.65
C SER A 48 13.87 11.73 13.37
N ILE A 49 13.87 10.45 12.96
CA ILE A 49 15.09 9.73 12.59
C ILE A 49 15.68 10.29 11.30
N TYR A 50 14.87 10.69 10.32
CA TYR A 50 15.36 11.32 9.10
C TYR A 50 16.00 12.68 9.36
N GLU A 51 15.41 13.49 10.24
CA GLU A 51 15.94 14.82 10.57
C GLU A 51 17.33 14.72 11.22
N ASN A 52 17.47 13.84 12.22
CA ASN A 52 18.67 13.72 13.05
C ASN A 52 19.66 12.63 12.58
N GLY A 53 19.28 11.80 11.61
CA GLY A 53 20.05 10.65 11.18
C GLY A 53 21.27 10.98 10.32
N SER A 54 22.20 10.03 10.23
CA SER A 54 23.33 10.12 9.31
C SER A 54 22.88 10.10 7.83
N PRO A 55 23.70 10.57 6.87
CA PRO A 55 23.34 10.55 5.45
C PRO A 55 22.90 9.17 4.94
N THR A 56 23.52 8.10 5.46
CA THR A 56 23.15 6.72 5.15
C THR A 56 21.74 6.38 5.62
N VAL A 57 21.40 6.76 6.86
CA VAL A 57 20.05 6.56 7.43
C VAL A 57 19.01 7.34 6.61
N LYS A 58 19.29 8.61 6.29
CA LYS A 58 18.41 9.44 5.46
C LYS A 58 18.14 8.82 4.11
N LYS A 59 19.20 8.32 3.44
CA LYS A 59 19.09 7.64 2.15
C LYS A 59 18.27 6.35 2.24
N THR A 60 18.44 5.58 3.30
CA THR A 60 17.64 4.35 3.54
C THR A 60 16.17 4.69 3.71
N ILE A 61 15.83 5.70 4.52
CA ILE A 61 14.44 6.12 4.72
C ILE A 61 13.81 6.58 3.40
N LEU A 62 14.52 7.37 2.60
CA LEU A 62 14.01 7.80 1.27
C LEU A 62 13.80 6.62 0.33
N LYS A 63 14.70 5.64 0.30
CA LYS A 63 14.53 4.41 -0.50
C LYS A 63 13.33 3.57 -0.05
N THR A 64 12.98 3.61 1.23
CA THR A 64 11.78 2.93 1.76
C THR A 64 10.50 3.71 1.44
N ALA A 65 10.58 5.04 1.43
CA ALA A 65 9.44 5.92 1.16
C ALA A 65 8.98 5.91 -0.30
N PHE A 66 9.88 5.66 -1.25
CA PHE A 66 9.57 5.63 -2.68
C PHE A 66 9.70 4.22 -3.28
N LYS A 67 8.72 3.83 -4.11
CA LYS A 67 8.74 2.56 -4.88
C LYS A 67 9.84 2.55 -5.95
N ALA A 68 10.20 3.72 -6.46
CA ALA A 68 11.21 3.91 -7.48
C ALA A 68 11.97 5.22 -7.23
N PRO A 69 13.21 5.36 -7.75
CA PRO A 69 13.91 6.64 -7.74
C PRO A 69 13.06 7.76 -8.35
N LEU A 70 13.20 8.97 -7.83
CA LEU A 70 12.54 10.16 -8.40
C LEU A 70 13.03 10.36 -9.83
N ALA A 71 12.14 10.14 -10.79
CA ALA A 71 12.44 10.39 -12.19
C ALA A 71 12.60 11.90 -12.40
N TYR A 72 13.76 12.30 -12.90
CA TYR A 72 14.08 13.68 -13.25
C TYR A 72 14.23 13.78 -14.76
N ASP A 73 13.56 14.77 -15.32
CA ASP A 73 13.70 15.20 -16.70
C ASP A 73 14.17 16.66 -16.71
N ARG A 74 15.08 17.03 -17.61
CA ARG A 74 15.65 18.39 -17.60
C ARG A 74 14.64 19.45 -18.05
N GLU A 75 13.73 19.10 -18.95
CA GLU A 75 12.73 20.02 -19.50
C GLU A 75 11.51 20.12 -18.58
N ASN A 76 11.10 18.99 -18.00
CA ASN A 76 9.87 18.85 -17.21
C ASN A 76 10.11 18.82 -15.70
N GLY A 77 11.36 18.81 -15.25
CA GLY A 77 11.74 18.73 -13.85
C GLY A 77 11.50 17.34 -13.21
N TYR A 78 11.25 17.34 -11.90
CA TYR A 78 10.91 16.11 -11.19
C TYR A 78 9.50 15.65 -11.55
N ARG A 79 9.39 14.39 -12.00
CA ARG A 79 8.10 13.77 -12.27
C ARG A 79 7.44 13.31 -10.97
N ALA A 80 6.13 13.05 -11.04
CA ALA A 80 5.34 12.57 -9.91
C ALA A 80 6.01 11.38 -9.23
N ALA A 81 6.27 11.52 -7.93
CA ALA A 81 6.95 10.51 -7.14
C ALA A 81 6.06 9.28 -6.93
N GLN A 82 6.61 8.10 -7.18
CA GLN A 82 5.92 6.86 -6.88
C GLN A 82 6.18 6.50 -5.41
N VAL A 83 5.29 6.92 -4.52
CA VAL A 83 5.42 6.65 -3.08
C VAL A 83 5.04 5.20 -2.75
N SER A 84 5.66 4.64 -1.70
CA SER A 84 5.37 3.29 -1.23
C SER A 84 3.96 3.20 -0.64
N LEU A 85 3.40 1.99 -0.59
CA LEU A 85 2.00 1.76 -0.17
C LEU A 85 1.70 2.36 1.21
N ILE A 86 2.70 2.33 2.11
CA ILE A 86 2.59 2.89 3.46
C ILE A 86 2.34 4.40 3.36
N PHE A 87 3.14 5.14 2.59
CA PHE A 87 2.98 6.60 2.40
C PHE A 87 1.76 6.98 1.54
N ASP A 88 1.39 6.14 0.57
CA ASP A 88 0.16 6.30 -0.22
C ASP A 88 -1.11 6.25 0.67
N PHE A 89 -1.08 5.47 1.75
CA PHE A 89 -2.21 5.33 2.68
C PHE A 89 -2.58 6.67 3.33
N TYR A 90 -1.59 7.53 3.61
CA TYR A 90 -1.82 8.87 4.16
C TYR A 90 -2.57 9.79 3.17
N ARG A 91 -2.30 9.64 1.87
CA ARG A 91 -3.01 10.37 0.81
C ARG A 91 -4.48 9.95 0.72
N ILE A 92 -4.77 8.67 0.94
CA ILE A 92 -6.14 8.12 0.90
C ILE A 92 -6.94 8.59 2.11
N LEU A 93 -6.35 8.57 3.30
CA LEU A 93 -6.99 9.01 4.55
C LEU A 93 -7.39 10.50 4.55
N HIS A 94 -6.71 11.37 3.82
CA HIS A 94 -7.03 12.80 3.73
C HIS A 94 -8.12 13.11 2.67
N GLN A 95 -8.55 12.13 1.86
CA GLN A 95 -9.62 12.30 0.85
C GLN A 95 -10.99 11.72 1.24
N MET A 96 -11.09 11.02 2.38
CA MET A 96 -12.38 10.67 3.01
C MET A 96 -12.80 11.74 4.00
#